data_AF-A0A9D6WZV2-F1
#
_entry.id   AF-A0A9D6WZV2-F1
#
_cell.length_a   1.000
_cell.length_b   1.000
_cell.length_c   1.000
_cell.angle_alpha   90.00
_cell.angle_beta   90.00
_cell.angle_gamma   90.00
#
_symmetry.space_group_name_H-M   'P 1'
#
loop_
_entity.id
_entity.type
_entity.pdbx_description
1 polymer ?
#
loop_
_entity_poly.entity_id
_entity_poly.type
_entity_poly.pdbx_seq_one_letter_code
_entity_poly.pdbx_strand_id
1 'polypeptide(L)'
;MNNPQSSKRKSPVAHGELVRTVTRLEARLASIEHEAVREAFALYRSLVARFEDDLGPSARDVALAKASALMLVQSIAQAKAAA
;
A
#
# COMPACT_ATOMS: atom_id res chain seq x y z
N MET A 1 27.22 11.32 33.28
CA MET A 1 26.90 9.89 33.11
C MET A 1 25.96 9.76 31.93
N ASN A 2 26.40 9.07 30.87
CA ASN A 2 25.72 8.99 29.57
C ASN A 2 24.44 8.16 29.68
N ASN A 3 23.34 8.69 29.12
CA ASN A 3 22.09 7.97 28.94
C ASN A 3 22.01 7.48 27.49
N PRO A 4 22.19 6.18 27.19
CA PRO A 4 21.92 5.67 25.86
C PRO A 4 20.42 5.45 25.74
N GLN A 5 19.69 6.46 25.23
CA GLN A 5 18.36 6.22 24.67
C GLN A 5 18.53 5.28 23.48
N SER A 6 18.36 3.99 23.73
CA SER A 6 18.15 2.96 22.73
C SER A 6 16.86 3.29 22.00
N SER A 7 16.99 4.02 20.90
CA SER A 7 15.93 4.25 19.92
C SER A 7 15.35 2.88 19.55
N LYS A 8 14.16 2.56 20.08
CA LYS A 8 13.41 1.35 19.78
C LYS A 8 13.16 1.36 18.27
N ARG A 9 14.05 0.73 17.49
CA ARG A 9 13.81 0.48 16.07
C ARG A 9 12.50 -0.29 16.01
N LYS A 10 11.45 0.31 15.45
CA LYS A 10 10.21 -0.43 15.16
C LYS A 10 10.61 -1.61 14.28
N SER A 11 10.29 -2.83 14.71
CA SER A 11 10.54 -4.02 13.90
C SER A 11 9.90 -3.84 12.53
N PRO A 12 10.53 -4.35 11.45
CA PRO A 12 9.92 -4.33 10.13
C PRO A 12 8.52 -4.96 10.19
N VAL A 13 7.54 -4.31 9.55
CA VAL A 13 6.17 -4.82 9.43
C VAL A 13 6.23 -6.24 8.83
N ALA A 14 5.50 -7.16 9.45
CA ALA A 14 5.49 -8.56 9.04
C ALA A 14 4.77 -8.71 7.69
N HIS A 15 5.20 -9.68 6.87
CA HIS A 15 4.57 -9.94 5.57
C HIS A 15 3.05 -10.14 5.66
N GLY A 16 2.57 -10.91 6.65
CA GLY A 16 1.14 -11.13 6.86
C GLY A 16 0.36 -9.84 7.16
N GLU A 17 0.98 -8.86 7.82
CA GLU A 17 0.36 -7.55 8.07
C GLU A 17 0.28 -6.71 6.80
N LEU A 18 1.30 -6.79 5.93
CA LEU A 18 1.30 -6.15 4.61
C LEU A 18 0.17 -6.72 3.75
N VAL A 19 0.03 -8.04 3.68
CA VAL A 19 -1.05 -8.70 2.91
C VAL A 19 -2.43 -8.27 3.41
N ARG A 20 -2.66 -8.30 4.72
CA ARG A 20 -3.93 -7.82 5.31
C ARG A 20 -4.21 -6.35 4.98
N THR A 21 -3.17 -5.53 4.97
CA THR A 21 -3.28 -4.11 4.61
C THR A 21 -3.66 -3.94 3.14
N VAL A 22 -3.01 -4.67 2.24
CA VAL A 22 -3.33 -4.68 0.80
C VAL A 22 -4.79 -5.07 0.59
N THR A 23 -5.22 -6.23 1.10
CA THR A 23 -6.60 -6.72 0.94
C THR A 23 -7.64 -5.72 1.44
N ARG A 24 -7.42 -5.13 2.62
CA ARG A 24 -8.34 -4.12 3.20
C ARG A 24 -8.43 -2.88 2.31
N LEU A 25 -7.32 -2.41 1.76
CA LEU A 25 -7.29 -1.21 0.94
C LEU A 25 -7.89 -1.47 -0.45
N GLU A 26 -7.59 -2.60 -1.07
CA GLU A 26 -8.20 -3.00 -2.34
C GLU A 26 -9.73 -3.04 -2.22
N ALA A 27 -10.25 -3.73 -1.19
CA ALA A 27 -11.69 -3.82 -0.96
C ALA A 27 -12.33 -2.43 -0.77
N ARG A 28 -11.71 -1.57 0.04
CA ARG A 28 -12.23 -0.23 0.31
C ARG A 28 -12.15 0.70 -0.90
N LEU A 29 -11.06 0.67 -1.65
CA LEU A 29 -10.86 1.59 -2.79
C LEU A 29 -11.66 1.14 -4.02
N ALA A 30 -11.88 -0.17 -4.19
CA ALA A 30 -12.74 -0.70 -5.23
C ALA A 30 -14.21 -0.27 -5.09
N SER A 31 -14.67 0.05 -3.89
CA SER A 31 -16.06 0.49 -3.64
C SER A 31 -16.28 2.00 -3.83
N ILE A 32 -15.25 2.77 -4.20
CA ILE A 32 -15.36 4.23 -4.36
C ILE A 32 -15.70 4.54 -5.82
N GLU A 33 -16.81 5.23 -6.06
CA GLU A 33 -17.32 5.51 -7.41
C GLU A 33 -16.74 6.77 -8.07
N HIS A 34 -15.98 7.58 -7.33
CA HIS A 34 -15.37 8.80 -7.86
C HIS A 34 -14.40 8.49 -9.02
N GLU A 35 -14.57 9.16 -10.15
CA GLU A 35 -13.85 8.92 -11.40
C GLU A 35 -12.32 8.87 -11.22
N ALA A 36 -11.72 9.93 -10.66
CA ALA A 36 -10.28 9.97 -10.40
C ALA A 36 -9.75 8.83 -9.51
N VAL A 37 -10.57 8.33 -8.57
CA VAL A 37 -10.19 7.19 -7.72
C VAL A 37 -10.26 5.89 -8.52
N ARG A 38 -11.30 5.72 -9.35
CA ARG A 38 -11.44 4.56 -10.23
C ARG A 38 -10.31 4.47 -11.24
N GLU A 39 -9.90 5.59 -11.84
CA GLU A 39 -8.76 5.65 -12.77
C GLU A 39 -7.46 5.26 -12.08
N ALA A 40 -7.16 5.87 -10.92
CA ALA A 40 -5.97 5.55 -10.15
C ALA A 40 -5.96 4.09 -9.69
N PHE A 41 -7.12 3.55 -9.29
CA PHE A 41 -7.24 2.14 -8.91
C PHE A 41 -7.09 1.20 -10.11
N ALA A 42 -7.55 1.58 -11.31
CA ALA A 42 -7.30 0.82 -12.53
C ALA A 42 -5.81 0.78 -12.89
N LEU A 43 -5.09 1.90 -12.76
CA LEU A 43 -3.65 1.95 -12.92
C LEU A 43 -2.93 1.05 -11.92
N TYR A 44 -3.33 1.09 -10.64
CA TYR A 44 -2.83 0.16 -9.63
C TYR A 44 -2.96 -1.30 -10.07
N ARG A 45 -4.16 -1.72 -10.52
CA ARG A 45 -4.37 -3.11 -10.99
C ARG A 45 -3.48 -3.47 -12.17
N SER A 46 -3.21 -2.55 -13.09
CA SER A 46 -2.29 -2.79 -14.21
C SER A 46 -0.83 -2.97 -13.76
N LEU A 47 -0.43 -2.36 -12.64
CA LEU A 47 0.93 -2.48 -12.09
C LEU A 47 1.13 -3.76 -11.26
N VAL A 48 0.05 -4.41 -10.80
CA VAL A 48 0.15 -5.62 -9.96
C VAL A 48 0.97 -6.71 -10.62
N ALA A 49 0.73 -6.99 -11.92
CA ALA A 49 1.49 -7.98 -12.66
C ALA A 49 2.99 -7.62 -12.72
N ARG A 50 3.31 -6.35 -12.95
CA ARG A 50 4.71 -5.88 -12.96
C ARG A 50 5.39 -6.04 -11.60
N PHE A 51 4.69 -5.77 -10.50
CA PHE A 51 5.26 -6.01 -9.17
C PHE A 51 5.55 -7.50 -8.95
N GLU A 52 4.69 -8.39 -9.42
CA GLU A 52 4.87 -9.84 -9.32
C GLU A 52 6.01 -10.34 -10.21
N ASP A 53 6.16 -9.80 -11.42
CA ASP A 53 7.24 -10.16 -12.33
C ASP A 53 8.60 -9.63 -11.85
N ASP A 54 8.67 -8.34 -11.48
CA ASP A 54 9.93 -7.67 -11.14
C ASP A 54 10.42 -8.04 -9.73
N LEU A 55 9.51 -8.29 -8.78
CA LEU A 55 9.83 -8.55 -7.36
C LEU A 55 9.49 -9.97 -6.91
N GLY A 56 8.97 -10.81 -7.81
CA GLY A 56 8.43 -12.15 -7.53
C GLY A 56 9.23 -13.06 -6.57
N PRO A 57 10.58 -13.03 -6.57
CA PRO A 57 11.37 -13.78 -5.59
C PRO A 57 11.12 -13.38 -4.11
N SER A 58 10.59 -12.17 -3.85
CA SER A 58 10.30 -11.65 -2.52
C SER A 58 8.82 -11.30 -2.37
N ALA A 59 8.02 -12.26 -1.89
CA ALA A 59 6.60 -12.06 -1.60
C ALA A 59 6.33 -10.88 -0.64
N ARG A 60 7.28 -10.61 0.27
CA ARG A 60 7.21 -9.45 1.16
C ARG A 60 7.32 -8.13 0.39
N ASP A 61 8.25 -8.03 -0.54
CA ASP A 61 8.46 -6.78 -1.28
C ASP A 61 7.36 -6.54 -2.30
N VAL A 62 6.81 -7.61 -2.91
CA VAL A 62 5.57 -7.53 -3.70
C VAL A 62 4.43 -6.94 -2.84
N ALA A 63 4.21 -7.47 -1.64
CA ALA A 63 3.15 -6.97 -0.74
C ALA A 63 3.40 -5.51 -0.31
N LEU A 64 4.67 -5.13 -0.09
CA LEU A 64 5.04 -3.77 0.27
C LEU A 64 4.83 -2.79 -0.90
N ALA A 65 5.20 -3.18 -2.12
CA ALA A 65 4.98 -2.37 -3.33
C ALA A 65 3.49 -2.13 -3.57
N LYS A 66 2.67 -3.20 -3.48
CA LYS A 66 1.20 -3.11 -3.56
C LYS A 66 0.65 -2.17 -2.49
N ALA A 67 1.07 -2.31 -1.23
CA ALA A 67 0.61 -1.46 -0.14
C ALA A 67 0.96 0.02 -0.38
N SER A 68 2.18 0.29 -0.84
CA SER A 68 2.66 1.65 -1.14
C SER A 68 1.87 2.29 -2.29
N ALA A 69 1.61 1.55 -3.36
CA ALA A 69 0.77 2.04 -4.47
C ALA A 69 -0.66 2.34 -4.03
N LEU A 70 -1.26 1.46 -3.20
CA LEU A 70 -2.59 1.68 -2.64
C LEU A 70 -2.67 2.90 -1.71
N MET A 71 -1.58 3.26 -1.01
CA MET A 71 -1.52 4.50 -0.23
C MET A 71 -1.65 5.75 -1.10
N LEU A 72 -1.09 5.74 -2.31
CA LEU A 72 -1.25 6.85 -3.26
C LEU A 72 -2.70 6.96 -3.73
N VAL A 73 -3.34 5.84 -4.10
CA VAL A 73 -4.76 5.82 -4.48
C VAL A 73 -5.64 6.28 -3.31
N GLN A 74 -5.32 5.85 -2.09
CA GLN A 74 -5.99 6.33 -0.88
C GLN A 74 -5.84 7.84 -0.69
N SER A 75 -4.66 8.40 -0.92
CA SER A 75 -4.45 9.84 -0.81
C SER A 75 -5.30 10.62 -1.81
N ILE A 76 -5.43 10.13 -3.04
CA ILE A 76 -6.35 10.69 -4.05
C ILE A 76 -7.79 10.63 -3.55
N ALA A 77 -8.23 9.48 -3.04
CA ALA A 77 -9.59 9.34 -2.51
C ALA A 77 -9.87 10.31 -1.35
N GLN A 78 -8.92 10.52 -0.45
CA GLN A 78 -9.03 11.49 0.63
C GLN A 78 -9.11 12.93 0.12
N ALA A 79 -8.26 13.29 -0.86
CA ALA A 79 -8.28 14.62 -1.46
C ALA A 79 -9.60 14.91 -2.19
N LYS A 80 -10.22 13.90 -2.79
CA LYS A 80 -11.52 14.03 -3.48
C LYS A 80 -12.72 14.01 -2.54
N ALA A 81 -12.63 13.36 -1.38
CA ALA A 81 -13.68 13.41 -0.36
C ALA A 81 -13.74 14.77 0.37
N ALA A 82 -12.65 15.54 0.34
CA ALA A 82 -12.55 16.85 0.99
C ALA A 82 -12.85 18.04 0.05
N ALA A 83 -13.08 17.78 -1.25
CA ALA A 83 -13.38 18.78 -2.28
C ALA A 83 -14.86 18.73 -2.65
#